data_AF-A0AAW7D1X1-F1
#
_entry.id   AF-A0AAW7D1X1-F1
#
_cell.length_a   1.000
_cell.length_b   1.000
_cell.length_c   1.000
_cell.angle_alpha   90.00
_cell.angle_beta   90.00
_cell.angle_gamma   90.00
#
_symmetry.space_group_name_H-M   'P 1'
#
loop_
_entity.id
_entity.type
_entity.pdbx_description
1 polymer ?
#
loop_
_entity_poly.entity_id
_entity_poly.type
_entity_poly.pdbx_seq_one_letter_code
_entity_poly.pdbx_strand_id
1 'polypeptide(L)'
;MWLSVDPLAEKMPNYNPYVYTYNNPIMFTDPTGMIGEEVIIKGEKKQEAFEQLKASTKLNLTMDANGKVGTDNTKAKSKSDKKLLEAINSTNVQVNVNATDSNYNSSGRWIVGGSYEGSEVDESGVVQTMQTVNPSQTDKIDGFYKMKKGTTMKHEVLESYLGGIRSPGLGQPTEENTSNYDAYLNAHNDAMRLDKKFKEPNVILDPKGVYISKKPYIEGSKKKNPEILINNLKR
;
A
#
# COMPACT_ATOMS: atom_id res chain seq x y z
N MET A 1 -18.65 1.79 -36.18
CA MET A 1 -18.25 3.08 -36.78
C MET A 1 -18.02 4.04 -35.62
N TRP A 2 -16.76 4.34 -35.28
CA TRP A 2 -16.40 5.23 -34.17
C TRP A 2 -16.23 6.65 -34.70
N LEU A 3 -16.86 7.63 -34.03
CA LEU A 3 -17.02 9.01 -34.50
C LEU A 3 -16.01 10.00 -33.91
N SER A 4 -14.95 9.52 -33.25
CA SER A 4 -13.88 10.37 -32.70
C SER A 4 -12.56 9.61 -32.58
N VAL A 5 -11.45 10.34 -32.70
CA VAL A 5 -10.09 9.87 -32.45
C VAL A 5 -9.89 9.66 -30.93
N ASP A 6 -9.15 8.62 -30.56
CA ASP A 6 -8.75 8.33 -29.18
C ASP A 6 -7.87 9.48 -28.61
N PRO A 7 -8.24 10.11 -27.48
CA PRO A 7 -7.45 11.17 -26.84
C PRO A 7 -6.01 10.77 -26.44
N LEU A 8 -5.69 9.48 -26.36
CA LEU A 8 -4.35 8.96 -26.03
C LEU A 8 -3.56 8.49 -27.27
N ALA A 9 -4.09 8.70 -28.47
CA ALA A 9 -3.42 8.37 -29.74
C ALA A 9 -2.00 8.98 -29.85
N GLU A 10 -1.77 10.15 -29.25
CA GLU A 10 -0.46 10.81 -29.26
C GLU A 10 0.58 10.13 -28.35
N LYS A 11 0.16 9.34 -27.35
CA LYS A 11 1.07 8.68 -26.39
C LYS A 11 1.51 7.27 -26.80
N MET A 12 0.98 6.73 -27.91
CA MET A 12 1.32 5.38 -28.40
C MET A 12 1.64 5.39 -29.91
N PRO A 13 2.77 5.99 -30.34
CA PRO A 13 3.08 6.19 -31.76
C PRO A 13 3.28 4.89 -32.57
N ASN A 14 3.41 3.74 -31.90
CA ASN A 14 3.59 2.43 -32.52
C ASN A 14 2.29 1.60 -32.62
N TYR A 15 1.15 2.13 -32.15
CA TYR A 15 -0.15 1.47 -32.25
C TYR A 15 -1.11 2.30 -33.09
N ASN A 16 -1.93 1.64 -33.91
CA ASN A 16 -2.91 2.32 -34.74
C ASN A 16 -3.96 2.99 -33.81
N PRO A 17 -4.30 4.27 -34.01
CA PRO A 17 -5.22 5.05 -33.16
C PRO A 17 -6.67 4.53 -33.12
N TYR A 18 -6.96 3.42 -33.80
CA TYR A 18 -8.26 2.75 -33.83
C TYR A 18 -8.21 1.31 -33.27
N VAL A 19 -7.18 0.94 -32.50
CA VAL A 19 -7.08 -0.40 -31.91
C VAL A 19 -8.03 -0.54 -30.72
N TYR A 20 -9.13 -1.26 -30.92
CA TYR A 20 -10.02 -1.70 -29.85
C TYR A 20 -9.52 -3.03 -29.27
N THR A 21 -9.32 -3.12 -27.95
CA THR A 21 -8.99 -4.37 -27.21
C THR A 21 -7.74 -5.11 -27.70
N TYR A 22 -6.70 -4.43 -28.22
CA TYR A 22 -5.53 -5.10 -28.84
C TYR A 22 -5.92 -6.20 -29.85
N ASN A 23 -7.05 -6.05 -30.57
CA ASN A 23 -7.65 -7.07 -31.44
C ASN A 23 -8.08 -8.39 -30.76
N ASN A 24 -8.37 -8.41 -29.46
CA ASN A 24 -8.91 -9.59 -28.78
C ASN A 24 -10.14 -9.29 -27.89
N PRO A 25 -11.32 -9.10 -28.49
CA PRO A 25 -12.55 -8.72 -27.78
C PRO A 25 -13.22 -9.87 -27.01
N ILE A 26 -12.63 -11.08 -27.00
CA ILE A 26 -13.19 -12.24 -26.30
C ILE A 26 -12.68 -12.36 -24.86
N MET A 27 -11.47 -11.85 -24.56
CA MET A 27 -10.90 -11.88 -23.19
C MET A 27 -10.98 -10.55 -22.44
N PHE A 28 -11.13 -9.42 -23.13
CA PHE A 28 -11.08 -8.11 -22.50
C PHE A 28 -12.33 -7.30 -22.81
N THR A 29 -13.12 -7.02 -21.77
CA THR A 29 -14.10 -5.95 -21.80
C THR A 29 -13.41 -4.73 -21.18
N ASP A 30 -13.09 -3.74 -22.01
CA ASP A 30 -12.58 -2.44 -21.57
C ASP A 30 -13.72 -1.42 -21.71
N PRO A 31 -14.47 -1.12 -20.64
CA PRO A 31 -15.62 -0.23 -20.71
C PRO A 31 -15.24 1.25 -20.86
N THR A 32 -13.97 1.65 -20.71
CA THR A 32 -13.57 3.07 -20.58
C THR A 32 -12.31 3.50 -21.36
N GLY A 33 -11.46 2.59 -21.85
CA GLY A 33 -10.35 2.93 -22.73
C GLY A 33 -9.20 3.71 -22.08
N MET A 34 -9.00 3.62 -20.76
CA MET A 34 -7.97 4.37 -20.04
C MET A 34 -6.92 3.44 -19.41
N ILE A 35 -5.65 3.72 -19.68
CA ILE A 35 -4.47 3.20 -18.96
C ILE A 35 -4.21 4.13 -17.75
N GLY A 36 -4.00 3.55 -16.56
CA GLY A 36 -3.82 4.23 -15.25
C GLY A 36 -4.75 3.61 -14.18
N GLU A 37 -4.47 2.48 -13.53
CA GLU A 37 -3.53 2.16 -12.43
C GLU A 37 -3.96 2.75 -11.05
N GLU A 38 -4.59 2.10 -10.05
CA GLU A 38 -4.75 0.75 -9.46
C GLU A 38 -3.78 0.37 -8.34
N VAL A 39 -4.19 -0.55 -7.44
CA VAL A 39 -3.30 -1.13 -6.42
C VAL A 39 -2.55 -2.32 -7.03
N ILE A 40 -1.22 -2.25 -7.06
CA ILE A 40 -0.34 -3.27 -7.63
C ILE A 40 0.53 -3.87 -6.52
N ILE A 41 0.46 -5.19 -6.33
CA ILE A 41 1.27 -5.92 -5.33
C ILE A 41 2.31 -6.79 -6.05
N LYS A 42 3.58 -6.44 -5.89
CA LYS A 42 4.75 -7.13 -6.41
C LYS A 42 5.62 -7.67 -5.27
N GLY A 43 6.78 -8.24 -5.61
CA GLY A 43 7.72 -8.82 -4.68
C GLY A 43 7.50 -10.31 -4.45
N GLU A 44 8.48 -10.96 -3.84
CA GLU A 44 8.52 -12.39 -3.57
C GLU A 44 7.42 -12.84 -2.58
N LYS A 45 6.88 -11.91 -1.79
CA LYS A 45 5.78 -12.14 -0.84
C LYS A 45 4.42 -11.60 -1.30
N LYS A 46 4.25 -11.35 -2.61
CA LYS A 46 3.01 -10.76 -3.14
C LYS A 46 1.76 -11.55 -2.79
N GLN A 47 1.83 -12.88 -2.79
CA GLN A 47 0.65 -13.71 -2.49
C GLN A 47 0.27 -13.61 -1.01
N GLU A 48 1.24 -13.66 -0.08
CA GLU A 48 0.92 -13.48 1.35
C GLU A 48 0.37 -12.08 1.62
N ALA A 49 0.92 -11.03 0.99
CA ALA A 49 0.41 -9.68 1.11
C ALA A 49 -1.04 -9.55 0.59
N PHE A 50 -1.32 -10.12 -0.58
CA PHE A 50 -2.67 -10.11 -1.15
C PHE A 50 -3.68 -10.87 -0.27
N GLU A 51 -3.33 -12.06 0.23
CA GLU A 51 -4.22 -12.82 1.12
C GLU A 51 -4.51 -12.07 2.43
N GLN A 52 -3.54 -11.34 2.97
CA GLN A 52 -3.77 -10.45 4.10
C GLN A 52 -4.71 -9.30 3.74
N LEU A 53 -4.45 -8.60 2.63
CA LEU A 53 -5.32 -7.50 2.19
C LEU A 53 -6.77 -7.99 1.99
N LYS A 54 -6.95 -9.14 1.34
CA LYS A 54 -8.24 -9.81 1.15
C LYS A 54 -8.90 -10.17 2.48
N ALA A 55 -8.15 -10.76 3.41
CA ALA A 55 -8.64 -11.08 4.75
C ALA A 55 -9.07 -9.83 5.54
N SER A 56 -8.45 -8.68 5.30
CA SER A 56 -8.71 -7.42 6.03
C SER A 56 -10.11 -6.85 5.77
N THR A 57 -10.69 -7.13 4.60
CA THR A 57 -11.91 -6.49 4.09
C THR A 57 -13.07 -7.47 3.96
N LYS A 58 -14.24 -6.98 3.54
CA LYS A 58 -15.35 -7.79 3.04
C LYS A 58 -15.52 -7.67 1.52
N LEU A 59 -14.65 -6.90 0.86
CA LEU A 59 -14.63 -6.80 -0.59
C LEU A 59 -14.13 -8.13 -1.19
N ASN A 60 -14.73 -8.53 -2.30
CA ASN A 60 -14.33 -9.63 -3.14
C ASN A 60 -13.11 -9.19 -3.95
N LEU A 61 -11.93 -9.29 -3.35
CA LEU A 61 -10.68 -8.92 -4.02
C LEU A 61 -10.19 -10.08 -4.90
N THR A 62 -9.69 -9.73 -6.08
CA THR A 62 -8.93 -10.59 -6.98
C THR A 62 -7.55 -9.98 -7.24
N MET A 63 -6.57 -10.80 -7.60
CA MET A 63 -5.25 -10.33 -8.06
C MET A 63 -4.90 -11.05 -9.35
N ASP A 64 -4.46 -10.31 -10.37
CA ASP A 64 -4.02 -10.88 -11.63
C ASP A 64 -2.56 -11.35 -11.60
N ALA A 65 -2.06 -11.88 -12.71
CA ALA A 65 -0.68 -12.36 -12.83
C ALA A 65 0.38 -11.27 -12.59
N ASN A 66 0.06 -10.02 -12.94
CA ASN A 66 0.93 -8.85 -12.79
C ASN A 66 0.88 -8.24 -11.38
N GLY A 67 0.02 -8.76 -10.51
CA GLY A 67 -0.15 -8.27 -9.14
C GLY A 67 -1.20 -7.19 -8.99
N LYS A 68 -1.93 -6.85 -10.06
CA LYS A 68 -3.00 -5.85 -10.01
C LYS A 68 -4.17 -6.39 -9.22
N VAL A 69 -4.57 -5.63 -8.20
CA VAL A 69 -5.72 -5.93 -7.36
C VAL A 69 -6.98 -5.34 -7.98
N GLY A 70 -8.00 -6.17 -8.13
CA GLY A 70 -9.32 -5.78 -8.64
C GLY A 70 -10.44 -6.20 -7.70
N THR A 71 -11.65 -5.70 -7.95
CA THR A 71 -12.87 -6.13 -7.26
C THR A 71 -14.10 -5.86 -8.12
N ASP A 72 -15.13 -6.70 -7.98
CA ASP A 72 -16.45 -6.50 -8.61
C ASP A 72 -17.39 -5.64 -7.74
N ASN A 73 -16.98 -5.31 -6.52
CA ASN A 73 -17.82 -4.56 -5.61
C ASN A 73 -17.85 -3.08 -5.99
N THR A 74 -19.06 -2.51 -6.04
CA THR A 74 -19.27 -1.08 -6.33
C THR A 74 -19.52 -0.24 -5.06
N LYS A 75 -19.70 -0.89 -3.91
CA LYS A 75 -20.04 -0.24 -2.64
C LYS A 75 -19.35 -0.93 -1.47
N ALA A 76 -18.96 -0.13 -0.49
CA ALA A 76 -18.37 -0.59 0.75
C ALA A 76 -19.05 0.04 1.98
N LYS A 77 -19.07 -0.68 3.11
CA LYS A 77 -19.74 -0.22 4.34
C LYS A 77 -18.82 0.62 5.22
N SER A 78 -17.62 0.12 5.52
CA SER A 78 -16.68 0.80 6.42
C SER A 78 -15.94 1.93 5.70
N LYS A 79 -15.45 2.93 6.45
CA LYS A 79 -14.68 4.04 5.87
C LYS A 79 -13.39 3.55 5.21
N SER A 80 -12.66 2.62 5.85
CA SER A 80 -11.45 2.02 5.27
C SER A 80 -11.74 1.20 4.03
N ASP A 81 -12.83 0.43 3.98
CA ASP A 81 -13.16 -0.35 2.77
C ASP A 81 -13.63 0.57 1.61
N LYS A 82 -14.29 1.69 1.91
CA LYS A 82 -14.61 2.71 0.88
C LYS A 82 -13.33 3.30 0.30
N LYS A 83 -12.37 3.67 1.15
CA LYS A 83 -11.09 4.22 0.67
C LYS A 83 -10.26 3.18 -0.09
N LEU A 84 -10.29 1.91 0.33
CA LEU A 84 -9.64 0.83 -0.40
C LEU A 84 -10.29 0.64 -1.78
N LEU A 85 -11.62 0.72 -1.86
CA LEU A 85 -12.33 0.67 -3.13
C LEU A 85 -11.99 1.85 -4.04
N GLU A 86 -11.83 3.05 -3.48
CA GLU A 86 -11.33 4.22 -4.23
C GLU A 86 -9.91 3.99 -4.74
N ALA A 87 -9.01 3.42 -3.92
CA ALA A 87 -7.64 3.11 -4.33
C ALA A 87 -7.59 2.08 -5.47
N ILE A 88 -8.40 1.02 -5.38
CA ILE A 88 -8.47 -0.03 -6.40
C ILE A 88 -9.00 0.51 -7.74
N ASN A 89 -9.94 1.46 -7.71
CA ASN A 89 -10.53 2.03 -8.92
C ASN A 89 -9.94 3.40 -9.31
N SER A 90 -8.81 3.78 -8.70
CA SER A 90 -8.16 5.05 -8.94
C SER A 90 -7.56 5.09 -10.35
N THR A 91 -7.73 6.22 -11.05
CA THR A 91 -7.08 6.49 -12.34
C THR A 91 -5.93 7.49 -12.25
N ASN A 92 -5.76 8.12 -11.08
CA ASN A 92 -4.82 9.23 -10.88
C ASN A 92 -3.68 8.89 -9.92
N VAL A 93 -3.81 7.76 -9.21
CA VAL A 93 -2.84 7.30 -8.22
C VAL A 93 -2.72 5.79 -8.34
N GLN A 94 -1.54 5.32 -8.75
CA GLN A 94 -1.14 3.92 -8.68
C GLN A 94 -0.45 3.66 -7.34
N VAL A 95 -0.88 2.62 -6.63
CA VAL A 95 -0.24 2.19 -5.39
C VAL A 95 0.65 0.99 -5.67
N ASN A 96 1.97 1.21 -5.67
CA ASN A 96 2.94 0.13 -5.85
C ASN A 96 3.39 -0.43 -4.50
N VAL A 97 2.94 -1.65 -4.20
CA VAL A 97 3.34 -2.41 -3.01
C VAL A 97 4.42 -3.41 -3.37
N ASN A 98 5.60 -3.28 -2.78
CA ASN A 98 6.67 -4.26 -2.81
C ASN A 98 6.61 -5.15 -1.55
N ALA A 99 6.09 -6.37 -1.69
CA ALA A 99 5.97 -7.32 -0.59
C ALA A 99 7.23 -8.20 -0.49
N THR A 100 7.95 -8.07 0.62
CA THR A 100 9.25 -8.71 0.84
C THR A 100 9.31 -9.55 2.13
N ASP A 101 10.29 -10.45 2.25
CA ASP A 101 10.69 -11.04 3.53
C ASP A 101 11.83 -10.26 4.23
N SER A 102 12.40 -9.26 3.57
CA SER A 102 13.42 -8.37 4.11
C SER A 102 12.94 -7.61 5.34
N ASN A 103 13.85 -7.42 6.29
CA ASN A 103 13.68 -6.56 7.45
C ASN A 103 13.97 -5.09 7.15
N TYR A 104 14.36 -4.76 5.91
CA TYR A 104 14.76 -3.44 5.46
C TYR A 104 14.04 -3.06 4.16
N ASN A 105 13.79 -1.77 3.98
CA ASN A 105 13.28 -1.20 2.74
C ASN A 105 14.41 -0.97 1.71
N SER A 106 14.05 -0.42 0.54
CA SER A 106 14.98 -0.17 -0.58
C SER A 106 16.17 0.71 -0.19
N SER A 107 15.99 1.60 0.79
CA SER A 107 16.99 2.56 1.27
C SER A 107 17.83 2.02 2.44
N GLY A 108 17.66 0.74 2.81
CA GLY A 108 18.35 0.10 3.92
C GLY A 108 17.85 0.52 5.31
N ARG A 109 16.69 1.19 5.41
CA ARG A 109 16.03 1.45 6.69
C ARG A 109 15.27 0.22 7.14
N TRP A 110 15.37 -0.13 8.41
CA TRP A 110 14.57 -1.21 8.97
C TRP A 110 13.08 -0.85 8.93
N ILE A 111 12.22 -1.85 8.78
CA ILE A 111 10.77 -1.67 8.70
C ILE A 111 10.04 -2.33 9.87
N VAL A 112 8.82 -1.87 10.13
CA VAL A 112 7.88 -2.41 11.13
C VAL A 112 6.54 -2.62 10.44
N GLY A 113 6.33 -3.82 9.90
CA GLY A 113 5.17 -4.13 9.07
C GLY A 113 5.32 -3.61 7.64
N GLY A 114 5.64 -2.32 7.48
CA GLY A 114 5.94 -1.72 6.20
C GLY A 114 6.66 -0.37 6.32
N SER A 115 6.79 0.32 5.19
CA SER A 115 7.41 1.62 5.03
C SER A 115 6.85 2.31 3.80
N TYR A 116 6.29 3.50 3.98
CA TYR A 116 5.99 4.41 2.88
C TYR A 116 7.28 5.02 2.34
N GLU A 117 7.49 4.92 1.03
CA GLU A 117 8.69 5.37 0.34
C GLU A 117 8.47 6.64 -0.49
N GLY A 118 7.30 7.26 -0.35
CA GLY A 118 6.94 8.49 -1.05
C GLY A 118 6.17 8.23 -2.34
N SER A 119 6.15 9.24 -3.19
CA SER A 119 5.52 9.20 -4.50
C SER A 119 6.27 10.04 -5.52
N GLU A 120 6.09 9.70 -6.79
CA GLU A 120 6.51 10.49 -7.94
C GLU A 120 5.29 10.75 -8.84
N VAL A 121 5.36 11.77 -9.68
CA VAL A 121 4.34 12.04 -10.70
C VAL A 121 4.97 11.73 -12.04
N ASP A 122 4.39 10.79 -12.78
CA ASP A 122 4.92 10.39 -14.09
C ASP A 122 4.62 11.45 -15.16
N GLU A 123 5.18 11.24 -16.36
CA GLU A 123 5.00 12.15 -17.51
C GLU A 123 3.53 12.30 -17.94
N SER A 124 2.67 11.34 -17.55
CA SER A 124 1.23 11.38 -17.83
C SER A 124 0.42 12.09 -16.75
N GLY A 125 1.04 12.47 -15.62
CA GLY A 125 0.38 13.10 -14.49
C GLY A 125 -0.20 12.09 -13.48
N VAL A 126 0.06 10.80 -13.64
CA VAL A 126 -0.37 9.77 -12.67
C VAL A 126 0.63 9.73 -11.52
N VAL A 127 0.11 9.70 -10.30
CA VAL A 127 0.92 9.63 -9.09
C VAL A 127 1.28 8.18 -8.81
N GLN A 128 2.57 7.88 -8.80
CA GLN A 128 3.12 6.56 -8.53
C GLN A 128 3.60 6.54 -7.09
N THR A 129 2.90 5.84 -6.19
CA THR A 129 3.30 5.71 -4.78
C THR A 129 4.08 4.43 -4.57
N MET A 130 5.06 4.44 -3.68
CA MET A 130 5.87 3.26 -3.35
C MET A 130 5.70 2.88 -1.87
N GLN A 131 5.36 1.62 -1.62
CA GLN A 131 5.23 1.04 -0.27
C GLN A 131 6.00 -0.27 -0.22
N THR A 132 6.93 -0.42 0.72
CA THR A 132 7.49 -1.73 1.05
C THR A 132 6.73 -2.34 2.22
N VAL A 133 6.37 -3.62 2.14
CA VAL A 133 5.69 -4.34 3.22
C VAL A 133 6.37 -5.68 3.50
N ASN A 134 6.37 -6.12 4.76
CA ASN A 134 6.77 -7.44 5.16
C ASN A 134 5.58 -8.22 5.73
N PRO A 135 4.95 -9.12 4.95
CA PRO A 135 3.77 -9.86 5.39
C PRO A 135 3.99 -10.69 6.67
N SER A 136 5.21 -11.17 6.94
CA SER A 136 5.48 -11.88 8.20
C SER A 136 5.40 -10.95 9.40
N GLN A 137 5.93 -9.73 9.28
CA GLN A 137 5.85 -8.72 10.34
C GLN A 137 4.41 -8.23 10.55
N THR A 138 3.68 -7.94 9.48
CA THR A 138 2.28 -7.49 9.58
C THR A 138 1.39 -8.54 10.26
N ASP A 139 1.56 -9.83 9.95
CA ASP A 139 0.80 -10.92 10.59
C ASP A 139 1.11 -11.03 12.10
N LYS A 140 2.40 -10.88 12.48
CA LYS A 140 2.82 -10.83 13.89
C LYS A 140 2.22 -9.63 14.62
N ILE A 141 2.22 -8.46 13.99
CA ILE A 141 1.63 -7.24 14.56
C ILE A 141 0.12 -7.44 14.78
N ASP A 142 -0.61 -7.88 13.74
CA ASP A 142 -2.04 -8.15 13.82
C ASP A 142 -2.35 -9.14 14.95
N GLY A 143 -1.63 -10.27 15.01
CA GLY A 143 -1.81 -11.29 16.03
C GLY A 143 -1.52 -10.78 17.45
N PHE A 144 -0.43 -10.05 17.64
CA PHE A 144 -0.01 -9.56 18.96
C PHE A 144 -0.99 -8.53 19.55
N TYR A 145 -1.49 -7.62 18.71
CA TYR A 145 -2.48 -6.61 19.11
C TYR A 145 -3.94 -7.08 19.03
N LYS A 146 -4.15 -8.35 18.65
CA LYS A 146 -5.46 -8.99 18.45
C LYS A 146 -6.33 -8.22 17.45
N MET A 147 -5.71 -7.73 16.38
CA MET A 147 -6.41 -7.09 15.27
C MET A 147 -6.93 -8.17 14.32
N LYS A 148 -7.85 -7.78 13.42
CA LYS A 148 -8.27 -8.68 12.35
C LYS A 148 -7.06 -8.92 11.45
N LYS A 149 -6.88 -10.15 10.96
CA LYS A 149 -5.82 -10.45 10.00
C LYS A 149 -5.88 -9.50 8.80
N GLY A 150 -4.73 -8.95 8.42
CA GLY A 150 -4.56 -7.99 7.36
C GLY A 150 -4.91 -6.54 7.73
N THR A 151 -5.21 -6.25 8.99
CA THR A 151 -5.50 -4.87 9.42
C THR A 151 -4.27 -3.99 9.21
N THR A 152 -3.07 -4.43 9.59
CA THR A 152 -1.83 -3.71 9.25
C THR A 152 -1.60 -3.62 7.75
N MET A 153 -1.75 -4.71 6.98
CA MET A 153 -1.57 -4.67 5.52
C MET A 153 -2.48 -3.65 4.83
N LYS A 154 -3.75 -3.58 5.23
CA LYS A 154 -4.68 -2.56 4.70
C LYS A 154 -4.26 -1.15 5.11
N HIS A 155 -3.75 -0.96 6.33
CA HIS A 155 -3.21 0.32 6.76
C HIS A 155 -2.08 0.78 5.82
N GLU A 156 -1.10 -0.08 5.53
CA GLU A 156 0.02 0.24 4.62
C GLU A 156 -0.47 0.64 3.21
N VAL A 157 -1.44 -0.08 2.64
CA VAL A 157 -2.01 0.23 1.32
C VAL A 157 -2.74 1.58 1.34
N LEU A 158 -3.55 1.83 2.37
CA LEU A 158 -4.31 3.07 2.49
C LEU A 158 -3.42 4.27 2.75
N GLU A 159 -2.38 4.12 3.57
CA GLU A 159 -1.38 5.15 3.82
C GLU A 159 -0.70 5.55 2.51
N SER A 160 -0.24 4.59 1.72
CA SER A 160 0.39 4.85 0.43
C SER A 160 -0.54 5.60 -0.52
N TYR A 161 -1.79 5.14 -0.68
CA TYR A 161 -2.80 5.81 -1.51
C TYR A 161 -3.07 7.26 -1.06
N LEU A 162 -3.22 7.46 0.25
CA LEU A 162 -3.47 8.78 0.82
C LEU A 162 -2.26 9.70 0.68
N GLY A 163 -1.05 9.16 0.77
CA GLY A 163 0.19 9.89 0.48
C GLY A 163 0.18 10.44 -0.95
N GLY A 164 -0.16 9.59 -1.93
CA GLY A 164 -0.27 10.01 -3.33
C GLY A 164 -1.36 11.05 -3.58
N ILE A 165 -2.52 10.94 -2.93
CA ILE A 165 -3.60 11.94 -3.05
C ILE A 165 -3.18 13.30 -2.46
N ARG A 166 -2.62 13.29 -1.25
CA ARG A 166 -2.42 14.52 -0.47
C ARG A 166 -1.13 15.25 -0.83
N SER A 167 -0.13 14.51 -1.26
CA SER A 167 1.24 15.00 -1.41
C SER A 167 1.91 14.37 -2.63
N PRO A 168 1.32 14.52 -3.83
CA PRO A 168 1.84 13.93 -5.04
C PRO A 168 3.25 14.46 -5.33
N GLY A 169 4.17 13.54 -5.63
CA GLY A 169 5.56 13.87 -5.97
C GLY A 169 6.49 14.13 -4.79
N LEU A 170 6.00 13.99 -3.55
CA LEU A 170 6.88 14.05 -2.38
C LEU A 170 7.54 12.69 -2.12
N GLY A 171 8.87 12.72 -1.98
CA GLY A 171 9.69 11.53 -1.81
C GLY A 171 9.62 10.94 -0.40
N GLN A 172 10.48 9.96 -0.14
CA GLN A 172 10.52 9.22 1.11
C GLN A 172 10.70 10.15 2.35
N PRO A 173 9.98 9.90 3.46
CA PRO A 173 10.13 10.62 4.72
C PRO A 173 11.42 10.23 5.46
N THR A 174 12.55 10.78 5.02
CA THR A 174 13.88 10.39 5.51
C THR A 174 14.30 11.08 6.80
N GLU A 175 13.77 12.27 7.05
CA GLU A 175 14.20 13.19 8.11
C GLU A 175 12.96 13.89 8.71
N GLU A 176 12.91 13.97 10.03
CA GLU A 176 11.84 14.70 10.75
C GLU A 176 11.84 16.19 10.39
N ASN A 177 10.68 16.84 10.54
CA ASN A 177 10.48 18.27 10.24
C ASN A 177 10.75 18.66 8.77
N THR A 178 10.64 17.70 7.84
CA THR A 178 10.67 17.96 6.40
C THR A 178 9.26 17.82 5.80
N SER A 179 9.03 18.43 4.63
CA SER A 179 7.75 18.31 3.93
C SER A 179 7.39 16.86 3.59
N ASN A 180 8.38 16.01 3.30
CA ASN A 180 8.18 14.58 3.06
C ASN A 180 7.69 13.87 4.33
N TYR A 181 8.28 14.21 5.49
CA TYR A 181 7.86 13.66 6.78
C TYR A 181 6.46 14.12 7.19
N ASP A 182 6.15 15.41 7.01
CA ASP A 182 4.81 15.93 7.28
C ASP A 182 3.76 15.28 6.37
N ALA A 183 4.08 15.07 5.10
CA ALA A 183 3.21 14.38 4.15
C ALA A 183 2.93 12.94 4.58
N TYR A 184 3.97 12.19 4.92
CA TYR A 184 3.85 10.85 5.51
C TYR A 184 2.98 10.86 6.76
N LEU A 185 3.25 11.75 7.72
CA LEU A 185 2.52 11.81 8.98
C LEU A 185 1.04 12.14 8.75
N ASN A 186 0.73 13.01 7.78
CA ASN A 186 -0.63 13.35 7.41
C ASN A 186 -1.37 12.16 6.76
N ALA A 187 -0.69 11.38 5.91
CA ALA A 187 -1.25 10.17 5.29
C ALA A 187 -1.46 9.05 6.32
N HIS A 188 -0.47 8.80 7.18
CA HIS A 188 -0.53 7.83 8.27
C HIS A 188 -1.72 8.11 9.19
N ASN A 189 -1.84 9.35 9.67
CA ASN A 189 -2.93 9.77 10.54
C ASN A 189 -4.31 9.66 9.88
N ASP A 190 -4.43 9.90 8.57
CA ASP A 190 -5.67 9.65 7.83
C ASP A 190 -6.00 8.16 7.76
N ALA A 191 -5.02 7.31 7.44
CA ALA A 191 -5.22 5.86 7.40
C ALA A 191 -5.71 5.33 8.75
N MET A 192 -5.11 5.78 9.87
CA MET A 192 -5.58 5.46 11.22
C MET A 192 -7.02 5.92 11.48
N ARG A 193 -7.39 7.12 11.01
CA ARG A 193 -8.77 7.65 11.16
C ARG A 193 -9.80 6.83 10.38
N LEU A 194 -9.40 6.22 9.27
CA LEU A 194 -10.29 5.40 8.42
C LEU A 194 -10.55 4.02 9.01
N ASP A 195 -9.56 3.41 9.67
CA ASP A 195 -9.70 2.11 10.34
C ASP A 195 -9.45 2.18 11.84
N LYS A 196 -10.52 2.48 12.61
CA LYS A 196 -10.47 2.52 14.08
C LYS A 196 -10.06 1.18 14.74
N LYS A 197 -9.99 0.08 13.98
CA LYS A 197 -9.53 -1.22 14.51
C LYS A 197 -8.01 -1.37 14.41
N PHE A 198 -7.35 -0.57 13.59
CA PHE A 198 -5.91 -0.49 13.56
C PHE A 198 -5.39 0.05 14.89
N LYS A 199 -4.31 -0.55 15.37
CA LYS A 199 -3.60 -0.15 16.57
C LYS A 199 -2.14 -0.02 16.18
N GLU A 200 -1.65 1.20 16.27
CA GLU A 200 -0.25 1.49 15.98
C GLU A 200 0.66 0.71 16.96
N PRO A 201 1.67 -0.01 16.45
CA PRO A 201 2.57 -0.78 17.29
C PRO A 201 3.48 0.14 18.11
N ASN A 202 3.59 -0.11 19.42
CA ASN A 202 4.65 0.50 20.22
C ASN A 202 5.96 -0.21 19.89
N VAL A 203 6.88 0.51 19.27
CA VAL A 203 8.18 -0.01 18.85
C VAL A 203 9.22 0.21 19.94
N ILE A 204 10.00 -0.83 20.22
CA ILE A 204 11.17 -0.77 21.12
C ILE A 204 12.37 -1.25 20.32
N LEU A 205 13.40 -0.41 20.28
CA LEU A 205 14.68 -0.73 19.62
C LEU A 205 15.71 -1.13 20.68
N ASP A 206 16.34 -2.28 20.50
CA ASP A 206 17.55 -2.67 21.23
C ASP A 206 18.68 -3.05 20.25
N PRO A 207 19.94 -3.22 20.71
CA PRO A 207 21.05 -3.58 19.83
C PRO A 207 20.91 -4.93 19.08
N LYS A 208 19.98 -5.79 19.49
CA LYS A 208 19.74 -7.11 18.90
C LYS A 208 18.56 -7.11 17.91
N GLY A 209 17.65 -6.14 17.98
CA GLY A 209 16.48 -6.13 17.12
C GLY A 209 15.44 -5.04 17.41
N VAL A 210 14.38 -5.07 16.60
CA VAL A 210 13.17 -4.27 16.78
C VAL A 210 12.08 -5.16 17.37
N TYR A 211 11.44 -4.68 18.42
CA TYR A 211 10.38 -5.38 19.15
C TYR A 211 9.11 -4.55 19.15
N ILE A 212 7.97 -5.22 19.27
CA ILE A 212 6.68 -4.59 19.55
C ILE A 212 6.21 -4.91 20.96
N SER A 213 5.56 -3.94 21.62
CA SER A 213 5.10 -4.04 23.00
C SER A 213 3.64 -3.60 23.18
N LYS A 214 2.92 -4.23 24.11
CA LYS A 214 1.55 -3.80 24.47
C LYS A 214 1.50 -2.42 25.12
N LYS A 215 2.62 -1.97 25.69
CA LYS A 215 2.73 -0.67 26.35
C LYS A 215 3.89 0.12 25.77
N PRO A 216 3.80 1.46 25.75
CA PRO A 216 4.94 2.31 25.41
C PRO A 216 6.15 1.98 26.29
N TYR A 217 7.34 2.20 25.75
CA TYR A 217 8.55 2.19 26.56
C TYR A 217 8.47 3.29 27.62
N ILE A 218 8.81 2.96 28.86
CA ILE A 218 8.90 3.91 29.97
C ILE A 218 10.33 3.82 30.48
N GLU A 219 11.09 4.90 30.29
CA GLU A 219 12.47 4.99 30.75
C GLU A 219 12.55 4.74 32.27
N GLY A 220 13.48 3.88 32.69
CA GLY A 220 13.63 3.49 34.10
C GLY A 220 12.63 2.45 34.64
N SER A 221 11.67 1.98 33.83
CA SER A 221 10.75 0.91 34.25
C SER A 221 11.47 -0.43 34.42
N LYS A 222 11.42 -0.99 35.64
CA LYS A 222 11.93 -2.35 35.92
C LYS A 222 11.01 -3.48 35.42
N LYS A 223 9.77 -3.15 35.01
CA LYS A 223 8.81 -4.16 34.52
C LYS A 223 9.06 -4.42 33.04
N LYS A 224 9.42 -5.67 32.72
CA LYS A 224 9.43 -6.15 31.32
C LYS A 224 8.00 -6.18 30.81
N ASN A 225 7.71 -5.38 29.79
CA ASN A 225 6.46 -5.50 29.07
C ASN A 225 6.50 -6.79 28.23
N PRO A 226 5.36 -7.44 27.98
CA PRO A 226 5.33 -8.50 26.98
C PRO A 226 5.73 -7.90 25.63
N GLU A 227 6.80 -8.44 25.05
CA GLU A 227 7.43 -7.98 23.82
C GLU A 227 7.60 -9.15 22.85
N ILE A 228 7.48 -8.88 21.55
CA ILE A 228 7.79 -9.84 20.49
C ILE A 228 8.80 -9.22 19.53
N LEU A 229 9.85 -9.98 19.22
CA LEU A 229 10.82 -9.64 18.19
C LEU A 229 10.16 -9.70 16.81
N ILE A 230 10.14 -8.56 16.11
CA ILE A 230 9.58 -8.47 14.76
C ILE A 230 10.68 -8.36 13.70
N ASN A 231 11.84 -7.81 14.07
CA ASN A 231 12.95 -7.59 13.17
C ASN A 231 14.25 -7.97 13.89
N ASN A 232 14.93 -9.01 13.41
CA ASN A 232 16.26 -9.36 13.91
C ASN A 232 17.29 -8.55 13.12
N LEU A 233 17.96 -7.63 13.81
CA LEU A 233 18.94 -6.71 13.21
C LEU A 233 20.37 -7.28 13.18
N LYS A 234 20.56 -8.53 13.66
CA LYS A 234 21.84 -9.22 13.51
C LYS A 234 22.06 -9.55 12.03
N ARG A 235 23.09 -8.92 11.47
CA ARG A 235 23.68 -9.29 10.17
C ARG A 235 24.35 -10.66 10.24
#